data_AF-A0A521EF86-F1
#
_entry.id   AF-A0A521EF86-F1
#
_cell.length_a   1.000
_cell.length_b   1.000
_cell.length_c   1.000
_cell.angle_alpha   90.00
_cell.angle_beta   90.00
_cell.angle_gamma   90.00
#
_symmetry.space_group_name_H-M   'P 1'
#
loop_
_entity.id
_entity.type
_entity.pdbx_description
1 polymer ?
#
loop_
_entity_poly.entity_id
_entity_poly.type
_entity_poly.pdbx_seq_one_letter_code
_entity_poly.pdbx_strand_id
1 'polypeptide(L)' 'MSVSFSPMTSEDFSVFIEHSSQAFAREKINSGIWSEEEALGKAKGTFDTLLPEGLNTQEHQLFSILYRS' A
#
# COMPACT_ATOMS: atom_id res chain seq x y z
N MET A 1 -4.31 25.74 -7.37
CA MET A 1 -4.06 24.30 -7.15
C MET A 1 -5.35 23.62 -6.74
N SER A 2 -5.84 22.70 -7.56
CA SER A 2 -6.96 21.82 -7.21
C SER A 2 -6.48 20.38 -7.09
N VAL A 3 -7.11 19.63 -6.19
CA VAL A 3 -6.87 18.19 -5.99
C VAL A 3 -8.08 17.43 -6.49
N SER A 4 -7.85 16.37 -7.25
CA SER A 4 -8.90 15.44 -7.69
C SER A 4 -8.49 14.01 -7.44
N PHE A 5 -9.48 13.14 -7.21
CA PHE A 5 -9.27 11.71 -7.03
C PHE A 5 -9.71 10.96 -8.28
N SER A 6 -8.89 10.03 -8.75
CA SER A 6 -9.22 9.10 -9.82
C SER A 6 -9.04 7.67 -9.29
N PRO A 7 -9.89 6.69 -9.69
CA PRO A 7 -9.62 5.30 -9.39
C PRO A 7 -8.18 4.94 -9.79
N MET A 8 -7.50 4.22 -8.90
CA MET A 8 -6.12 3.81 -9.10
C MET A 8 -6.03 2.78 -10.24
N THR A 9 -5.01 2.88 -11.09
CA THR A 9 -4.76 1.88 -12.13
C THR A 9 -4.00 0.68 -11.58
N SER A 10 -3.98 -0.43 -12.30
CA SER A 10 -3.20 -1.61 -11.92
C SER A 10 -1.70 -1.34 -11.86
N GLU A 11 -1.16 -0.46 -12.72
CA GLU A 11 0.25 -0.07 -12.66
C GLU A 11 0.54 0.72 -11.38
N ASP A 12 -0.27 1.75 -11.09
CA ASP A 12 -0.14 2.56 -9.88
C ASP A 12 -0.30 1.71 -8.62
N PHE A 13 -1.22 0.75 -8.64
CA PHE A 13 -1.45 -0.17 -7.53
C PHE A 13 -0.23 -1.03 -7.21
N SER A 14 0.44 -1.53 -8.25
CA SER A 14 1.64 -2.36 -8.07
C SER A 14 2.76 -1.56 -7.38
N VAL A 15 2.96 -0.32 -7.81
CA VAL A 15 3.92 0.61 -7.19
C VAL A 15 3.49 0.98 -5.77
N PHE A 16 2.19 1.25 -5.56
CA PHE A 16 1.63 1.59 -4.27
C PHE A 16 1.82 0.47 -3.23
N ILE A 17 1.54 -0.78 -3.58
CA ILE A 17 1.70 -1.92 -2.68
C ILE A 17 3.16 -2.15 -2.33
N GLU A 18 4.06 -2.05 -3.30
CA GLU A 18 5.50 -2.19 -3.04
C GLU A 18 5.99 -1.11 -2.06
N HIS A 19 5.71 0.16 -2.35
CA HIS A 19 6.13 1.28 -1.50
C HIS A 19 5.50 1.22 -0.11
N SER A 20 4.19 0.92 -0.03
CA SER A 20 3.47 0.83 1.24
C SER A 20 3.95 -0.35 2.09
N SER A 21 4.26 -1.49 1.47
CA SER A 21 4.83 -2.64 2.18
C SER A 21 6.19 -2.32 2.77
N GLN A 22 7.06 -1.63 2.02
CA GLN A 22 8.38 -1.21 2.52
C GLN A 22 8.25 -0.20 3.67
N ALA A 23 7.38 0.80 3.52
CA ALA A 23 7.15 1.81 4.55
C ALA A 23 6.61 1.18 5.85
N PHE A 24 5.63 0.27 5.72
CA PHE A 24 5.04 -0.42 6.86
C PHE A 24 6.05 -1.36 7.55
N ALA A 25 6.85 -2.11 6.79
CA ALA A 25 7.92 -2.94 7.32
C ALA A 25 8.90 -2.08 8.15
N ARG A 26 9.33 -0.94 7.62
CA ARG A 26 10.25 -0.02 8.30
C ARG A 26 9.65 0.55 9.59
N GLU A 27 8.37 0.92 9.59
CA GLU A 27 7.68 1.38 10.80
C GLU A 27 7.68 0.31 11.90
N LYS A 28 7.43 -0.96 11.52
CA LYS A 28 7.42 -2.09 12.45
C LYS A 28 8.79 -2.45 12.99
N ILE A 29 9.84 -2.33 12.18
CA ILE A 29 11.24 -2.45 12.61
C ILE A 29 11.56 -1.34 13.61
N ASN A 30 11.27 -0.08 13.27
CA ASN A 30 11.55 1.07 14.13
C ASN A 30 10.83 0.99 15.48
N SER A 31 9.64 0.39 15.49
CA SER A 31 8.85 0.17 16.70
C SER A 31 9.35 -1.02 17.54
N GLY A 32 10.35 -1.76 17.07
CA GLY A 32 10.87 -2.97 17.71
C GLY A 32 9.91 -4.16 17.68
N ILE A 33 8.89 -4.14 16.81
CA ILE A 33 7.85 -5.18 16.74
C ILE A 33 8.30 -6.34 15.85
N TRP A 34 8.94 -6.05 14.71
CA TRP A 34 9.42 -7.05 13.76
C TRP A 34 10.94 -6.94 13.57
N SER A 35 11.60 -8.07 13.30
CA SER A 35 13.00 -8.06 12.86
C SER A 35 13.12 -7.64 11.40
N GLU A 36 14.29 -7.12 11.01
CA GLU A 36 14.55 -6.71 9.62
C GLU A 36 14.34 -7.86 8.62
N GLU A 37 14.72 -9.08 9.01
CA GLU A 37 14.62 -10.27 8.18
C GLU A 37 13.17 -10.65 7.87
N GLU A 38 12.24 -10.48 8.82
CA GLU A 38 10.85 -10.90 8.66
C GLU A 38 9.91 -9.76 8.26
N ALA A 39 10.32 -8.50 8.48
CA ALA A 39 9.42 -7.36 8.38
C ALA A 39 8.82 -7.18 6.98
N LEU A 40 9.62 -7.33 5.93
CA LEU A 40 9.11 -7.18 4.56
C LEU A 40 8.15 -8.31 4.18
N GLY A 41 8.45 -9.55 4.58
CA GLY A 41 7.57 -10.70 4.35
C GLY A 41 6.24 -10.54 5.07
N LYS A 42 6.27 -10.14 6.35
CA LYS A 42 5.07 -9.87 7.15
C LYS A 42 4.26 -8.71 6.60
N ALA A 43 4.91 -7.63 6.15
CA ALA A 43 4.23 -6.50 5.55
C ALA A 43 3.48 -6.90 4.28
N LYS A 44 4.13 -7.61 3.36
CA LYS A 44 3.49 -8.13 2.14
C LYS A 44 2.30 -9.03 2.45
N GLY A 45 2.47 -10.01 3.35
CA GLY A 45 1.37 -10.89 3.77
C GLY A 45 0.21 -10.14 4.46
N THR A 46 0.49 -9.02 5.13
CA THR A 46 -0.56 -8.15 5.69
C THR A 46 -1.38 -7.52 4.57
N PHE A 47 -0.73 -6.97 3.54
CA PHE A 47 -1.43 -6.40 2.39
C PHE A 47 -2.19 -7.45 1.58
N ASP A 48 -1.66 -8.66 1.42
CA ASP A 48 -2.37 -9.78 0.78
C ASP A 48 -3.64 -10.18 1.56
N THR A 49 -3.60 -10.06 2.90
CA THR A 49 -4.78 -10.32 3.76
C THR A 49 -5.80 -9.20 3.73
N LEU A 50 -5.35 -7.94 3.64
CA LEU A 50 -6.22 -6.76 3.58
C LEU A 50 -6.88 -6.60 2.20
N LEU A 51 -6.15 -6.94 1.14
CA LEU A 51 -6.57 -6.75 -0.24
C LEU A 51 -6.45 -8.08 -1.02
N PRO A 52 -7.19 -9.13 -0.64
CA PRO A 52 -7.10 -10.45 -1.26
C PRO A 52 -7.42 -10.45 -2.76
N GLU A 53 -8.20 -9.48 -3.24
CA GLU A 53 -8.53 -9.32 -4.66
C GLU A 53 -7.90 -8.03 -5.24
N GLY A 54 -6.89 -7.48 -4.57
CA GLY A 54 -6.22 -6.25 -4.95
C GLY A 54 -7.20 -5.08 -5.06
N LEU A 55 -7.19 -4.38 -6.20
CA LEU A 55 -8.12 -3.28 -6.52
C LEU A 55 -9.60 -3.67 -6.51
N ASN A 56 -9.91 -4.97 -6.65
CA ASN A 56 -11.29 -5.45 -6.67
C ASN A 56 -11.80 -5.88 -5.29
N THR A 57 -10.97 -5.80 -4.25
CA THR A 57 -11.35 -6.19 -2.90
C THR A 57 -12.60 -5.42 -2.47
N GLN A 58 -13.65 -6.15 -2.12
CA GLN A 58 -14.92 -5.56 -1.74
C GLN A 58 -14.74 -4.53 -0.60
N GLU A 59 -15.53 -3.46 -0.65
CA GLU A 59 -15.52 -2.36 0.33
C GLU A 59 -14.24 -1.51 0.37
N HIS A 60 -13.22 -1.85 -0.43
CA HIS A 60 -12.00 -1.06 -0.57
C HIS A 60 -12.02 -0.27 -1.86
N GLN A 61 -11.82 1.05 -1.76
CA GLN A 61 -11.70 1.94 -2.91
C GLN A 61 -10.35 2.65 -2.88
N LEU A 62 -9.50 2.31 -3.84
CA LEU A 62 -8.17 2.91 -3.96
C LEU A 62 -8.18 3.99 -5.04
N PHE A 63 -7.65 5.16 -4.68
CA PHE A 63 -7.62 6.34 -5.55
C PHE A 63 -6.21 6.90 -5.68
N SER A 64 -5.86 7.33 -6.89
CA SER A 64 -4.70 8.17 -7.16
C SER A 64 -5.07 9.64 -6.92
N ILE A 65 -4.19 10.37 -6.22
CA ILE A 65 -4.34 11.80 -5.96
C ILE A 65 -3.68 12.57 -7.11
N LEU A 66 -4.48 13.37 -7.83
CA LEU A 66 -4.02 14.18 -8.96
C LEU A 66 -4.00 15.65 -8.58
N TYR A 67 -2.90 16.32 -8.87
CA TYR A 67 -2.73 17.76 -8.67
C TYR A 67 -2.83 18.48 -10.02
N ARG A 68 -3.65 19.52 -10.10
CA ARG A 68 -3.67 20.44 -11.23
C ARG A 68 -3.11 21.79 -10.81
N SER A 69 -2.09 22.23 -11.55
CA SER A 69 -1.44 23.55 -11.41
C SER A 69 -2.33 24.65 -11.96
#